data_AF-A0A2D9K4C5-F1
#
_entry.id   AF-A0A2D9K4C5-F1
#
_cell.length_a   1.000
_cell.length_b   1.000
_cell.length_c   1.000
_cell.angle_alpha   90.00
_cell.angle_beta   90.00
_cell.angle_gamma   90.00
#
_symmetry.space_group_name_H-M   'P 1'
#
loop_
_entity.id
_entity.type
_entity.pdbx_description
1 polymer ?
#
loop_
_entity_poly.entity_id
_entity_poly.type
_entity_poly.pdbx_seq_one_letter_code
_entity_poly.pdbx_strand_id
1 'polypeptide(L)'
;MSAAIRHLDTLHPLAALDDATLFVQAAFLGGRWITSETTVAVTDPATGETLGFIPALTGDDTGRAIDAAEAALPAWRALLPQERARILKRWNDLILASREDLALLMTLEQGKPLAESRGEIDYAASFVDYYAEEARRIAVEGLTSHLPNAQMTLSRVPLGVVGLVTPWNFPAAMLTRKAAAALAAGCTTVAHPSSETPFSALALAALAERAGMPAGVFNVVTGNAATIVGRLCEDSRVRAMSFTGSTEIGRLIAAQAAPTVKRLIMELGGHAPLMIFADSDLDRAVDIAMDAKFATSGQDCLAANRIYVERSIYEPFLAAFKARIEALAVGPGLDASTEIGPLMHARAIAKVEAQVHDAVG
;
A
#
# COMPACT_ATOMS: atom_id res chain seq x y z
N MET A 1 21.01 9.24 -9.21
CA MET A 1 20.15 10.39 -8.87
C MET A 1 20.02 11.43 -9.98
N SER A 2 21.08 11.86 -10.69
CA SER A 2 21.03 13.06 -11.55
C SER A 2 20.07 13.04 -12.77
N ALA A 3 19.61 11.88 -13.26
CA ALA A 3 18.74 11.81 -14.44
C ALA A 3 17.24 11.65 -14.11
N ALA A 4 16.88 11.43 -12.83
CA ALA A 4 15.50 11.14 -12.40
C ALA A 4 14.80 12.33 -11.73
N ILE A 5 15.55 13.39 -11.40
CA ILE A 5 15.06 14.60 -10.74
C ILE A 5 14.92 15.68 -11.81
N ARG A 6 13.68 16.01 -12.21
CA ARG A 6 13.42 17.19 -13.06
C ARG A 6 13.28 18.42 -12.19
N HIS A 7 13.75 19.58 -12.68
CA HIS A 7 13.47 20.86 -12.02
C HIS A 7 11.97 21.12 -12.00
N LEU A 8 11.40 21.25 -10.80
CA LEU A 8 10.00 21.62 -10.59
C LEU A 8 9.86 23.13 -10.75
N ASP A 9 8.79 23.57 -11.42
CA ASP A 9 8.42 24.99 -11.44
C ASP A 9 8.02 25.43 -10.02
N THR A 10 8.35 26.66 -9.65
CA THR A 10 8.09 27.24 -8.31
C THR A 10 6.61 27.30 -7.94
N LEU A 11 5.71 27.20 -8.93
CA LEU A 11 4.26 27.16 -8.73
C LEU A 11 3.69 25.73 -8.62
N HIS A 12 4.51 24.70 -8.86
CA HIS A 12 4.06 23.31 -8.76
C HIS A 12 3.90 22.94 -7.26
N PRO A 13 2.80 22.30 -6.84
CA PRO A 13 2.60 21.94 -5.43
C PRO A 13 3.73 21.09 -4.81
N LEU A 14 4.47 20.33 -5.62
CA LEU A 14 5.61 19.51 -5.21
C LEU A 14 6.89 20.34 -4.97
N ALA A 15 6.91 21.62 -5.33
CA ALA A 15 8.01 22.52 -4.99
C ALA A 15 8.08 22.81 -3.47
N ALA A 16 7.02 22.47 -2.72
CA ALA A 16 6.96 22.58 -1.26
C ALA A 16 7.60 21.38 -0.53
N LEU A 17 8.13 20.38 -1.23
CA LEU A 17 8.89 19.29 -0.61
C LEU A 17 10.22 19.81 -0.05
N ASP A 18 10.53 19.49 1.20
CA ASP A 18 11.81 19.80 1.83
C ASP A 18 12.93 18.97 1.17
N ASP A 19 12.67 17.69 0.90
CA ASP A 19 13.51 16.82 0.09
C ASP A 19 12.87 16.48 -1.25
N ALA A 20 13.13 17.35 -2.24
CA ALA A 20 12.69 17.17 -3.62
C ALA A 20 13.16 15.85 -4.27
N THR A 21 14.15 15.14 -3.70
CA THR A 21 14.63 13.87 -4.24
C THR A 21 13.74 12.68 -3.85
N LEU A 22 12.71 12.89 -3.03
CA LEU A 22 11.65 11.91 -2.77
C LEU A 22 10.60 11.85 -3.89
N PHE A 23 10.45 12.91 -4.69
CA PHE A 23 9.63 12.89 -5.88
C PHE A 23 10.40 12.25 -7.05
N VAL A 24 10.18 10.96 -7.27
CA VAL A 24 10.93 10.19 -8.27
C VAL A 24 10.05 9.77 -9.44
N GLN A 25 10.45 10.17 -10.66
CA GLN A 25 9.77 9.84 -11.92
C GLN A 25 10.48 8.69 -12.66
N ALA A 26 10.84 7.64 -11.93
CA ALA A 26 11.55 6.46 -12.41
C ALA A 26 11.19 5.24 -11.56
N ALA A 27 11.25 4.04 -12.14
CA ALA A 27 11.06 2.78 -11.40
C ALA A 27 12.37 2.33 -10.74
N PHE A 28 12.29 1.52 -9.69
CA PHE A 28 13.47 1.08 -8.92
C PHE A 28 13.73 -0.42 -9.10
N LEU A 29 14.77 -0.78 -9.87
CA LEU A 29 15.09 -2.17 -10.21
C LEU A 29 16.56 -2.46 -9.94
N GLY A 30 16.86 -3.43 -9.07
CA GLY A 30 18.22 -3.89 -8.83
C GLY A 30 19.16 -2.79 -8.32
N GLY A 31 18.66 -1.89 -7.47
CA GLY A 31 19.45 -0.75 -6.97
C GLY A 31 19.68 0.36 -8.00
N ARG A 32 18.86 0.43 -9.06
CA ARG A 32 18.96 1.45 -10.10
C ARG A 32 17.60 2.05 -10.42
N TRP A 33 17.61 3.35 -10.69
CA TRP A 33 16.45 4.11 -11.16
C TRP A 33 16.35 4.02 -12.68
N ILE A 34 15.25 3.45 -13.18
CA ILE A 34 15.01 3.13 -14.59
C ILE A 34 13.91 4.04 -15.14
N THR A 35 14.19 4.70 -16.25
CA THR A 35 13.23 5.50 -17.03
C THR A 35 12.78 4.74 -18.28
N SER A 36 11.71 5.21 -18.92
CA SER A 36 11.20 4.69 -20.19
C SER A 36 10.77 5.85 -21.08
N GLU A 37 10.83 5.67 -22.40
CA GLU A 37 10.23 6.63 -23.35
C GLU A 37 8.71 6.63 -23.25
N THR A 38 8.11 5.46 -22.98
CA THR A 38 6.68 5.33 -22.73
C THR A 38 6.40 5.61 -21.25
N THR A 39 5.51 6.54 -20.98
CA THR A 39 5.17 6.95 -19.62
C THR A 39 3.67 7.00 -19.37
N VAL A 40 3.28 6.97 -18.10
CA VAL A 40 1.90 7.15 -17.63
C VAL A 40 1.88 8.42 -16.77
N ALA A 41 0.95 9.32 -17.07
CA ALA A 41 0.72 10.51 -16.26
C ALA A 41 0.05 10.14 -14.94
N VAL A 42 0.48 10.80 -13.87
CA VAL A 42 -0.15 10.77 -12.55
C VAL A 42 -0.75 12.15 -12.31
N THR A 43 -2.02 12.20 -11.95
CA THR A 43 -2.78 13.44 -11.82
C THR A 43 -3.26 13.66 -10.40
N ASP A 44 -3.32 14.91 -9.97
CA ASP A 44 -3.96 15.31 -8.72
C ASP A 44 -5.49 15.14 -8.86
N PRO A 45 -6.16 14.31 -8.05
CA PRO A 45 -7.60 14.08 -8.17
C PRO A 45 -8.45 15.28 -7.73
N ALA A 46 -7.89 16.27 -7.02
CA ALA A 46 -8.59 17.48 -6.62
C ALA A 46 -8.66 18.51 -7.76
N THR A 47 -7.63 18.59 -8.61
CA THR A 47 -7.50 19.62 -9.66
C THR A 47 -7.54 19.07 -11.08
N GLY A 48 -7.21 17.78 -11.26
CA GLY A 48 -6.99 17.15 -12.55
C GLY A 48 -5.63 17.48 -13.19
N GLU A 49 -4.79 18.28 -12.54
CA GLU A 49 -3.47 18.65 -13.06
C GLU A 49 -2.50 17.46 -13.04
N THR A 50 -1.59 17.41 -14.00
CA THR A 50 -0.56 16.37 -14.03
C THR A 50 0.57 16.71 -13.05
N LEU A 51 0.78 15.84 -12.07
CA LEU A 51 1.87 15.94 -11.09
C LEU A 51 3.21 15.49 -11.69
N GLY A 52 3.16 14.48 -12.56
CA GLY A 52 4.36 13.94 -13.19
C GLY A 52 4.08 12.64 -13.94
N PHE A 53 5.16 11.94 -14.27
CA PHE A 53 5.12 10.76 -15.11
C PHE A 53 5.90 9.61 -14.49
N ILE A 54 5.34 8.41 -14.56
CA ILE A 54 6.04 7.16 -14.24
C ILE A 54 6.34 6.38 -15.52
N PRO A 55 7.44 5.60 -15.56
CA PRO A 55 7.73 4.78 -16.73
C PRO A 55 6.70 3.66 -16.86
N ALA A 56 6.23 3.44 -18.09
CA ALA A 56 5.43 2.29 -18.47
C ALA A 56 6.38 1.13 -18.81
N LEU A 57 6.85 0.42 -17.79
CA LEU A 57 7.76 -0.71 -18.00
C LEU A 57 7.03 -1.92 -18.59
N THR A 58 7.83 -2.82 -19.17
CA THR A 58 7.35 -4.00 -19.90
C THR A 58 7.41 -5.28 -19.05
N GLY A 59 6.90 -6.38 -19.62
CA GLY A 59 7.09 -7.72 -19.05
C GLY A 59 8.57 -8.11 -18.96
N ASP A 60 9.40 -7.71 -19.92
CA ASP A 60 10.83 -7.99 -19.90
C ASP A 60 11.55 -7.21 -18.78
N ASP A 61 11.16 -5.95 -18.54
CA ASP A 61 11.66 -5.18 -17.40
C ASP A 61 11.25 -5.79 -16.07
N THR A 62 10.04 -6.34 -15.99
CA THR A 62 9.58 -7.09 -14.82
C THR A 62 10.43 -8.35 -14.63
N GLY A 63 10.74 -9.05 -15.72
CA GLY A 63 11.68 -10.18 -15.73
C GLY A 63 13.05 -9.78 -15.16
N ARG A 64 13.61 -8.64 -15.59
CA ARG A 64 14.87 -8.10 -15.06
C ARG A 64 14.79 -7.77 -13.56
N ALA A 65 13.64 -7.28 -13.08
CA ALA A 65 13.43 -7.05 -11.65
C ALA A 65 13.43 -8.36 -10.85
N ILE A 66 12.80 -9.41 -11.40
CA ILE A 66 12.83 -10.76 -10.82
C ILE A 66 14.26 -11.32 -10.83
N ASP A 67 15.01 -11.15 -11.93
CA ASP A 67 16.42 -11.57 -12.01
C ASP A 67 17.26 -10.93 -10.91
N ALA A 68 17.09 -9.62 -10.68
CA ALA A 68 17.78 -8.91 -9.62
C ALA A 68 17.36 -9.39 -8.22
N ALA A 69 16.07 -9.66 -8.01
CA ALA A 69 15.55 -10.17 -6.74
C ALA A 69 16.07 -11.59 -6.43
N GLU A 70 16.13 -12.46 -7.44
CA GLU A 70 16.67 -13.82 -7.30
C GLU A 70 18.18 -13.80 -7.04
N ALA A 71 18.93 -12.93 -7.73
CA ALA A 71 20.36 -12.78 -7.54
C ALA A 71 20.73 -12.25 -6.13
N ALA A 72 19.91 -11.35 -5.57
CA ALA A 72 20.12 -10.79 -4.24
C ALA A 72 19.69 -11.72 -3.09
N LEU A 73 18.78 -12.66 -3.36
CA LEU A 73 18.16 -13.52 -2.35
C LEU A 73 19.16 -14.34 -1.51
N PRO A 74 20.17 -15.02 -2.08
CA PRO A 74 21.10 -15.84 -1.29
C PRO A 74 21.85 -15.03 -0.22
N ALA A 75 22.34 -13.84 -0.57
CA ALA A 75 23.05 -12.97 0.36
C ALA A 75 22.11 -12.39 1.43
N TRP A 76 20.93 -11.93 1.02
CA TRP A 76 19.94 -11.35 1.93
C TRP A 76 19.42 -12.34 2.98
N ARG A 77 19.06 -13.55 2.55
CA ARG A 77 18.56 -14.59 3.47
C ARG A 77 19.64 -15.12 4.41
N ALA A 78 20.91 -15.03 4.02
CA ALA A 78 22.05 -15.47 4.82
C ALA A 78 22.43 -14.49 5.93
N LEU A 79 21.97 -13.22 5.84
CA LEU A 79 22.14 -12.26 6.93
C LEU A 79 21.52 -12.79 8.23
N LEU A 80 22.15 -12.42 9.35
CA LEU A 80 21.55 -12.67 10.64
C LEU A 80 20.25 -11.85 10.79
N PRO A 81 19.25 -12.38 11.51
CA PRO A 81 18.03 -11.64 11.81
C PRO A 81 18.25 -10.21 12.32
N GLN A 82 19.27 -9.99 13.16
CA GLN A 82 19.60 -8.69 13.74
C GLN A 82 20.11 -7.69 12.68
N GLU A 83 20.78 -8.19 11.63
CA GLU A 83 21.32 -7.36 10.55
C GLU A 83 20.18 -6.88 9.64
N ARG A 84 19.27 -7.78 9.25
CA ARG A 84 18.05 -7.40 8.52
C ARG A 84 17.21 -6.41 9.33
N ALA A 85 17.00 -6.69 10.62
CA ALA A 85 16.28 -5.82 11.53
C ALA A 85 16.89 -4.40 11.59
N ARG A 86 18.22 -4.27 11.60
CA ARG A 86 18.89 -2.97 11.65
C ARG A 86 18.62 -2.13 10.39
N ILE A 87 18.63 -2.76 9.21
CA ILE A 87 18.33 -2.10 7.94
C ILE A 87 16.86 -1.65 7.93
N LEU A 88 15.93 -2.51 8.38
CA LEU A 88 14.51 -2.17 8.45
C LEU A 88 14.22 -1.06 9.46
N LYS A 89 14.82 -1.07 10.66
CA LYS A 89 14.66 0.04 11.63
C LYS A 89 15.20 1.36 11.05
N ARG A 90 16.35 1.35 10.36
CA ARG A 90 16.84 2.57 9.66
C ARG A 90 15.88 3.05 8.57
N TRP A 91 15.22 2.13 7.87
CA TRP A 91 14.19 2.49 6.89
C TRP A 91 12.97 3.11 7.57
N ASN A 92 12.50 2.56 8.70
CA ASN A 92 11.47 3.17 9.54
C ASN A 92 11.86 4.58 9.99
N ASP A 93 13.07 4.77 10.54
CA ASP A 93 13.55 6.08 11.01
C ASP A 93 13.52 7.12 9.88
N LEU A 94 13.92 6.73 8.68
CA LEU A 94 13.91 7.60 7.50
C LEU A 94 12.48 7.91 7.01
N ILE A 95 11.54 6.96 7.10
CA ILE A 95 10.13 7.21 6.79
C ILE A 95 9.56 8.27 7.76
N LEU A 96 9.83 8.12 9.06
CA LEU A 96 9.37 9.06 10.07
C LEU A 96 10.05 10.43 9.94
N ALA A 97 11.34 10.46 9.60
CA ALA A 97 12.07 11.71 9.36
C ALA A 97 11.55 12.47 8.12
N SER A 98 11.01 11.76 7.12
CA SER A 98 10.42 12.33 5.90
C SER A 98 8.89 12.40 5.94
N ARG A 99 8.28 12.33 7.14
CA ARG A 99 6.83 12.21 7.30
C ARG A 99 6.02 13.28 6.56
N GLU A 100 6.45 14.54 6.65
CA GLU A 100 5.71 15.67 6.06
C GLU A 100 5.78 15.65 4.53
N ASP A 101 6.96 15.41 3.95
CA ASP A 101 7.14 15.27 2.50
C ASP A 101 6.33 14.10 1.93
N LEU A 102 6.36 12.96 2.63
CA LEU A 102 5.60 11.77 2.22
C LEU A 102 4.09 12.02 2.31
N ALA A 103 3.62 12.72 3.34
CA ALA A 103 2.21 13.06 3.49
C ALA A 103 1.73 14.05 2.43
N LEU A 104 2.53 15.07 2.10
CA LEU A 104 2.26 16.01 1.02
C LEU A 104 2.15 15.28 -0.33
N LEU A 105 3.13 14.44 -0.63
CA LEU A 105 3.17 13.66 -1.88
C LEU A 105 1.95 12.74 -2.01
N MET A 106 1.59 12.04 -0.93
CA MET A 106 0.42 11.17 -0.87
C MET A 106 -0.88 11.95 -1.06
N THR A 107 -1.06 13.08 -0.37
CA THR A 107 -2.27 13.91 -0.52
C THR A 107 -2.43 14.40 -1.95
N LEU A 108 -1.33 14.81 -2.60
CA LEU A 108 -1.38 15.27 -3.98
C LEU A 108 -1.78 14.16 -4.96
N GLU A 109 -1.22 12.96 -4.85
CA GLU A 109 -1.54 11.88 -5.82
C GLU A 109 -2.84 11.13 -5.49
N GLN A 110 -3.25 11.05 -4.22
CA GLN A 110 -4.40 10.24 -3.80
C GLN A 110 -5.63 11.09 -3.43
N GLY A 111 -5.43 12.29 -2.90
CA GLY A 111 -6.49 13.25 -2.58
C GLY A 111 -6.94 13.32 -1.12
N LYS A 112 -6.59 12.35 -0.24
CA LYS A 112 -7.02 12.42 1.17
C LYS A 112 -6.48 13.65 1.91
N PRO A 113 -7.19 14.15 2.94
CA PRO A 113 -6.72 15.25 3.75
C PRO A 113 -5.30 15.03 4.28
N LEU A 114 -4.49 16.08 4.34
CA LEU A 114 -3.08 16.01 4.75
C LEU A 114 -2.91 15.39 6.16
N ALA A 115 -3.87 15.64 7.05
CA ALA A 115 -3.90 15.03 8.38
C ALA A 115 -4.07 13.49 8.32
N GLU A 116 -4.90 12.98 7.41
CA GLU A 116 -5.03 11.54 7.19
C GLU A 116 -3.77 10.95 6.55
N SER A 117 -3.18 11.62 5.55
CA SER A 117 -1.92 11.17 4.93
C SER A 117 -0.81 11.04 5.96
N ARG A 118 -0.67 12.02 6.87
CA ARG A 118 0.25 11.97 8.01
C ARG A 118 0.01 10.74 8.89
N GLY A 119 -1.25 10.47 9.22
CA GLY A 119 -1.64 9.27 9.98
C GLY A 119 -1.31 7.98 9.24
N GLU A 120 -1.50 7.94 7.92
CA GLU A 120 -1.09 6.79 7.11
C GLU A 120 0.43 6.61 7.10
N ILE A 121 1.23 7.67 7.03
CA ILE A 121 2.70 7.54 7.08
C ILE A 121 3.15 6.94 8.41
N ASP A 122 2.58 7.40 9.53
CA ASP A 122 2.86 6.83 10.85
C ASP A 122 2.45 5.34 10.91
N TYR A 123 1.28 5.02 10.37
CA TYR A 123 0.79 3.64 10.27
C TYR A 123 1.67 2.77 9.35
N ALA A 124 2.09 3.28 8.20
CA ALA A 124 2.98 2.60 7.26
C ALA A 124 4.33 2.31 7.90
N ALA A 125 4.89 3.29 8.62
CA ALA A 125 6.14 3.15 9.36
C ALA A 125 6.01 2.07 10.45
N SER A 126 4.88 2.00 11.15
CA SER A 126 4.65 1.03 12.23
C SER A 126 4.78 -0.43 11.76
N PHE A 127 4.40 -0.76 10.52
CA PHE A 127 4.62 -2.10 9.97
C PHE A 127 6.11 -2.41 9.79
N VAL A 128 6.88 -1.45 9.31
CA VAL A 128 8.34 -1.61 9.16
C VAL A 128 8.97 -1.86 10.52
N ASP A 129 8.56 -1.07 11.52
CA ASP A 129 9.04 -1.17 12.89
C ASP A 129 8.72 -2.54 13.51
N TYR A 130 7.46 -2.96 13.42
CA TYR A 130 6.97 -4.24 13.93
C TYR A 130 7.72 -5.42 13.30
N TYR A 131 7.77 -5.49 11.97
CA TYR A 131 8.42 -6.61 11.28
C TYR A 131 9.94 -6.61 11.43
N ALA A 132 10.58 -5.46 11.62
CA ALA A 132 11.99 -5.41 11.97
C ALA A 132 12.28 -6.15 13.29
N GLU A 133 11.36 -6.08 14.26
CA GLU A 133 11.49 -6.84 15.50
C GLU A 133 11.16 -8.32 15.30
N GLU A 134 10.07 -8.61 14.57
CA GLU A 134 9.66 -9.99 14.28
C GLU A 134 10.71 -10.78 13.49
N ALA A 135 11.57 -10.10 12.73
CA ALA A 135 12.72 -10.73 12.07
C ALA A 135 13.53 -11.60 13.04
N ARG A 136 13.65 -11.19 14.32
CA ARG A 136 14.43 -11.86 15.37
C ARG A 136 13.66 -12.94 16.13
N ARG A 137 12.37 -13.14 15.83
CA ARG A 137 11.46 -14.02 16.59
C ARG A 137 10.98 -15.24 15.79
N ILE A 138 11.57 -15.51 14.63
CA ILE A 138 11.30 -16.71 13.85
C ILE A 138 11.94 -17.93 14.55
N ALA A 139 11.15 -18.62 15.37
CA ALA A 139 11.63 -19.72 16.22
C ALA A 139 11.77 -21.05 15.45
N VAL A 140 12.71 -21.87 15.93
CA VAL A 140 12.82 -23.31 15.62
C VAL A 140 12.14 -24.08 16.74
N GLU A 141 11.27 -25.02 16.39
CA GLU A 141 10.49 -25.81 17.34
C GLU A 141 11.04 -27.23 17.43
N GLY A 142 11.26 -27.75 18.64
CA GLY A 142 11.54 -29.16 18.88
C GLY A 142 10.23 -29.95 18.97
N LEU A 143 10.13 -31.08 18.28
CA LEU A 143 8.93 -31.91 18.23
C LEU A 143 9.22 -33.30 18.81
N THR A 144 8.25 -33.86 19.53
CA THR A 144 8.32 -35.24 20.02
C THR A 144 8.37 -36.20 18.83
N SER A 145 9.41 -37.03 18.76
CA SER A 145 9.54 -38.04 17.73
C SER A 145 8.53 -39.18 17.95
N HIS A 146 7.86 -39.59 16.88
CA HIS A 146 7.06 -40.82 16.84
C HIS A 146 7.89 -42.06 16.45
N LEU A 147 9.17 -41.87 16.13
CA LEU A 147 10.11 -42.93 15.74
C LEU A 147 11.15 -43.15 16.85
N PRO A 148 11.54 -44.41 17.13
CA PRO A 148 12.64 -44.70 18.05
C PRO A 148 13.96 -44.11 17.51
N ASN A 149 14.79 -43.57 18.40
CA ASN A 149 16.12 -43.04 18.08
C ASN A 149 16.14 -41.90 17.03
N ALA A 150 15.07 -41.11 16.91
CA ALA A 150 15.02 -39.96 16.01
C ALA A 150 14.74 -38.66 16.77
N GLN A 151 15.31 -37.55 16.26
CA GLN A 151 15.01 -36.19 16.70
C GLN A 151 14.22 -35.48 15.59
N MET A 152 13.23 -34.66 15.97
CA MET A 152 12.41 -33.91 15.04
C MET A 152 12.45 -32.42 15.38
N THR A 153 12.67 -31.59 14.37
CA THR A 153 12.69 -30.13 14.49
C THR A 153 11.92 -29.49 13.34
N LEU A 154 11.21 -28.40 13.62
CA LEU A 154 10.54 -27.58 12.62
C LEU A 154 11.21 -26.21 12.54
N SER A 155 11.67 -25.86 11.34
CA SER A 155 12.26 -24.55 11.03
C SER A 155 11.45 -23.85 9.94
N ARG A 156 11.28 -22.54 10.05
CA ARG A 156 10.68 -21.70 9.02
C ARG A 156 11.79 -21.02 8.22
N VAL A 157 11.69 -21.09 6.89
CA VAL A 157 12.66 -20.49 5.96
C VAL A 157 11.95 -19.52 5.02
N PRO A 158 12.63 -18.47 4.52
CA PRO A 158 12.05 -17.55 3.55
C PRO A 158 11.58 -18.29 2.29
N LEU A 159 10.44 -17.86 1.75
CA LEU A 159 9.85 -18.46 0.55
C LEU A 159 10.72 -18.24 -0.70
N GLY A 160 11.38 -17.09 -0.80
CA GLY A 160 12.18 -16.68 -1.97
C GLY A 160 11.76 -15.31 -2.48
N VAL A 161 11.66 -15.14 -3.80
CA VAL A 161 11.15 -13.91 -4.42
C VAL A 161 9.63 -13.81 -4.24
N VAL A 162 9.15 -12.64 -3.81
CA VAL A 162 7.73 -12.37 -3.57
C VAL A 162 7.25 -11.19 -4.43
N GLY A 163 6.17 -11.39 -5.18
CA GLY A 163 5.49 -10.33 -5.92
C GLY A 163 4.49 -9.59 -5.03
N LEU A 164 4.55 -8.27 -4.98
CA LEU A 164 3.66 -7.42 -4.18
C LEU A 164 2.83 -6.54 -5.11
N VAL A 165 1.53 -6.52 -4.96
CA VAL A 165 0.64 -5.69 -5.78
C VAL A 165 -0.26 -4.89 -4.85
N THR A 166 -0.20 -3.56 -4.94
CA THR A 166 -0.85 -2.65 -3.97
C THR A 166 -1.84 -1.69 -4.63
N PRO A 167 -2.95 -1.37 -3.97
CA PRO A 167 -3.98 -0.46 -4.46
C PRO A 167 -3.57 1.01 -4.22
N TRP A 168 -4.46 1.92 -4.60
CA TRP A 168 -4.26 3.37 -4.50
C TRP A 168 -4.79 4.00 -3.21
N ASN A 169 -5.65 3.34 -2.46
CA ASN A 169 -6.34 3.98 -1.33
C ASN A 169 -5.46 4.20 -0.10
N PHE A 170 -4.46 3.34 0.12
CA PHE A 170 -3.42 3.50 1.13
C PHE A 170 -2.04 3.27 0.49
N PRO A 171 -1.53 4.23 -0.30
CA PRO A 171 -0.36 4.06 -1.16
C PRO A 171 0.92 3.64 -0.42
N ALA A 172 1.11 4.09 0.81
CA ALA A 172 2.29 3.78 1.61
C ALA A 172 2.06 2.53 2.48
N ALA A 173 0.97 2.52 3.25
CA ALA A 173 0.74 1.46 4.24
C ALA A 173 0.52 0.08 3.58
N MET A 174 -0.11 0.02 2.40
CA MET A 174 -0.28 -1.25 1.70
C MET A 174 1.04 -1.85 1.22
N LEU A 175 2.02 -1.00 0.89
CA LEU A 175 3.33 -1.45 0.49
C LEU A 175 4.15 -1.92 1.69
N THR A 176 4.26 -1.11 2.74
CA THR A 176 5.09 -1.46 3.91
C THR A 176 4.55 -2.68 4.65
N ARG A 177 3.22 -2.81 4.78
CA ARG A 177 2.56 -3.98 5.40
C ARG A 177 2.96 -5.31 4.73
N LYS A 178 3.26 -5.28 3.43
CA LYS A 178 3.67 -6.45 2.65
C LYS A 178 5.20 -6.59 2.58
N ALA A 179 5.88 -5.51 2.19
CA ALA A 179 7.32 -5.49 1.97
C ALA A 179 8.08 -5.75 3.27
N ALA A 180 7.72 -5.07 4.37
CA ALA A 180 8.42 -5.25 5.64
C ALA A 180 8.35 -6.70 6.14
N ALA A 181 7.18 -7.34 6.03
CA ALA A 181 7.00 -8.75 6.40
C ALA A 181 7.90 -9.69 5.58
N ALA A 182 7.89 -9.53 4.25
CA ALA A 182 8.68 -10.35 3.35
C ALA A 182 10.20 -10.15 3.58
N LEU A 183 10.63 -8.90 3.68
CA LEU A 183 12.03 -8.53 3.89
C LEU A 183 12.55 -9.04 5.24
N ALA A 184 11.76 -8.89 6.32
CA ALA A 184 12.10 -9.40 7.65
C ALA A 184 12.29 -10.92 7.66
N ALA A 185 11.40 -11.65 6.98
CA ALA A 185 11.49 -13.10 6.82
C ALA A 185 12.73 -13.55 6.02
N GLY A 186 13.40 -12.66 5.30
CA GLY A 186 14.56 -12.96 4.45
C GLY A 186 14.20 -13.20 2.98
N CYS A 187 13.00 -12.82 2.54
CA CYS A 187 12.61 -12.80 1.13
C CYS A 187 13.12 -11.53 0.44
N THR A 188 13.18 -11.56 -0.89
CA THR A 188 13.32 -10.37 -1.74
C THR A 188 11.98 -10.09 -2.42
N THR A 189 11.75 -8.84 -2.84
CA THR A 189 10.43 -8.42 -3.31
C THR A 189 10.47 -7.68 -4.64
N VAL A 190 9.46 -7.91 -5.46
CA VAL A 190 9.16 -7.10 -6.65
C VAL A 190 7.75 -6.54 -6.49
N ALA A 191 7.66 -5.23 -6.23
CA ALA A 191 6.41 -4.54 -5.99
C ALA A 191 5.89 -3.84 -7.25
N HIS A 192 4.57 -3.84 -7.43
CA HIS A 192 3.85 -3.09 -8.44
C HIS A 192 2.75 -2.26 -7.75
N PRO A 193 2.98 -0.96 -7.51
CA PRO A 193 1.97 -0.07 -6.97
C PRO A 193 0.93 0.30 -8.03
N SER A 194 -0.23 0.79 -7.59
CA SER A 194 -1.22 1.36 -8.49
C SER A 194 -0.63 2.53 -9.27
N SER A 195 -0.94 2.59 -10.57
CA SER A 195 -0.52 3.70 -11.44
C SER A 195 -1.19 5.04 -11.09
N GLU A 196 -2.25 5.02 -10.28
CA GLU A 196 -2.92 6.23 -9.77
C GLU A 196 -2.10 6.93 -8.68
N THR A 197 -1.37 6.16 -7.84
CA THR A 197 -0.61 6.69 -6.69
C THR A 197 0.78 6.05 -6.55
N PRO A 198 1.63 6.10 -7.59
CA PRO A 198 2.91 5.40 -7.59
C PRO A 198 4.00 6.14 -6.82
N PHE A 199 3.91 7.45 -6.63
CA PHE A 199 5.01 8.27 -6.10
C PHE A 199 5.28 7.97 -4.62
N SER A 200 4.26 7.69 -3.81
CA SER A 200 4.45 7.22 -2.42
C SER A 200 5.31 5.95 -2.38
N ALA A 201 5.07 4.99 -3.27
CA ALA A 201 5.85 3.75 -3.33
C ALA A 201 7.30 3.99 -3.79
N LEU A 202 7.51 4.92 -4.73
CA LEU A 202 8.83 5.28 -5.23
C LEU A 202 9.63 6.08 -4.17
N ALA A 203 8.99 6.97 -3.43
CA ALA A 203 9.60 7.67 -2.31
C ALA A 203 10.05 6.68 -1.22
N LEU A 204 9.21 5.69 -0.89
CA LEU A 204 9.57 4.60 0.02
C LEU A 204 10.77 3.78 -0.49
N ALA A 205 10.91 3.58 -1.82
CA ALA A 205 12.08 2.94 -2.42
C ALA A 205 13.35 3.79 -2.30
N ALA A 206 13.25 5.11 -2.49
CA ALA A 206 14.37 6.02 -2.26
C ALA A 206 14.83 5.99 -0.80
N LEU A 207 13.89 5.97 0.14
CA LEU A 207 14.22 5.82 1.56
C LEU A 207 14.80 4.44 1.89
N ALA A 208 14.35 3.36 1.22
CA ALA A 208 14.94 2.03 1.39
C ALA A 208 16.38 1.97 0.88
N GLU A 209 16.68 2.59 -0.27
CA GLU A 209 18.03 2.74 -0.81
C GLU A 209 18.94 3.49 0.19
N ARG A 210 18.48 4.62 0.72
CA ARG A 210 19.20 5.40 1.75
C ARG A 210 19.35 4.63 3.07
N ALA A 211 18.38 3.80 3.40
CA ALA A 211 18.45 2.86 4.51
C ALA A 211 19.42 1.70 4.26
N GLY A 212 20.18 1.72 3.15
CA GLY A 212 21.19 0.72 2.80
C GLY A 212 20.59 -0.66 2.53
N MET A 213 19.36 -0.72 2.02
CA MET A 213 18.79 -1.93 1.48
C MET A 213 19.67 -2.41 0.30
N PRO A 214 20.15 -3.67 0.29
CA PRO A 214 21.00 -4.14 -0.79
C PRO A 214 20.28 -4.12 -2.15
N ALA A 215 21.04 -3.87 -3.21
CA ALA A 215 20.51 -3.86 -4.58
C ALA A 215 19.77 -5.16 -4.91
N GLY A 216 18.55 -5.04 -5.42
CA GLY A 216 17.70 -6.18 -5.79
C GLY A 216 16.85 -6.75 -4.65
N VAL A 217 17.10 -6.39 -3.39
CA VAL A 217 16.28 -6.90 -2.27
C VAL A 217 14.87 -6.30 -2.27
N PHE A 218 14.76 -5.01 -2.58
CA PHE A 218 13.51 -4.29 -2.75
C PHE A 218 13.48 -3.66 -4.14
N ASN A 219 12.43 -3.94 -4.92
CA ASN A 219 12.25 -3.43 -6.28
C ASN A 219 10.82 -2.91 -6.45
N VAL A 220 10.65 -1.82 -7.19
CA VAL A 220 9.35 -1.21 -7.51
C VAL A 220 9.25 -1.02 -9.02
N VAL A 221 8.31 -1.72 -9.65
CA VAL A 221 8.08 -1.73 -11.09
C VAL A 221 6.76 -1.06 -11.41
N THR A 222 6.79 0.03 -12.17
CA THR A 222 5.60 0.77 -12.61
C THR A 222 5.23 0.40 -14.04
N GLY A 223 3.96 0.53 -14.40
CA GLY A 223 3.49 0.27 -15.77
C GLY A 223 2.08 -0.27 -15.82
N ASN A 224 1.74 -0.96 -16.90
CA ASN A 224 0.41 -1.56 -17.05
C ASN A 224 0.25 -2.78 -16.13
N ALA A 225 -0.77 -2.76 -15.27
CA ALA A 225 -0.98 -3.81 -14.28
C ALA A 225 -1.09 -5.22 -14.88
N ALA A 226 -1.81 -5.41 -15.99
CA ALA A 226 -1.95 -6.72 -16.61
C ALA A 226 -0.59 -7.25 -17.13
N THR A 227 0.23 -6.38 -17.71
CA THR A 227 1.57 -6.73 -18.20
C THR A 227 2.52 -7.08 -17.05
N ILE A 228 2.64 -6.20 -16.04
CA ILE A 228 3.58 -6.38 -14.93
C ILE A 228 3.16 -7.56 -14.05
N VAL A 229 1.89 -7.59 -13.61
CA VAL A 229 1.37 -8.64 -12.73
C VAL A 229 1.28 -9.97 -13.46
N GLY A 230 0.93 -9.98 -14.75
CA GLY A 230 0.96 -11.19 -15.58
C GLY A 230 2.34 -11.84 -15.57
N ARG A 231 3.41 -11.05 -15.77
CA ARG A 231 4.78 -11.58 -15.69
C ARG A 231 5.14 -12.13 -14.31
N LEU A 232 4.72 -11.46 -13.22
CA LEU A 232 4.92 -11.97 -11.85
C LEU A 232 4.17 -13.30 -11.62
N CYS A 233 2.98 -13.45 -12.19
CA CYS A 233 2.18 -14.67 -12.14
C CYS A 233 2.78 -15.82 -12.97
N GLU A 234 3.40 -15.54 -14.10
CA GLU A 234 3.98 -16.55 -14.98
C GLU A 234 5.32 -17.09 -14.47
N ASP A 235 6.18 -16.23 -13.90
CA ASP A 235 7.55 -16.59 -13.54
C ASP A 235 7.61 -17.51 -12.30
N SER A 236 8.18 -18.71 -12.45
CA SER A 236 8.22 -19.73 -11.39
C SER A 236 9.19 -19.41 -10.24
N ARG A 237 10.08 -18.43 -10.44
CA ARG A 237 10.98 -17.93 -9.38
C ARG A 237 10.23 -17.08 -8.35
N VAL A 238 9.12 -16.45 -8.76
CA VAL A 238 8.20 -15.81 -7.83
C VAL A 238 7.43 -16.89 -7.08
N ARG A 239 7.69 -17.03 -5.77
CA ARG A 239 7.16 -18.10 -4.92
C ARG A 239 5.90 -17.72 -4.17
N ALA A 240 5.62 -16.42 -4.06
CA ALA A 240 4.40 -15.91 -3.47
C ALA A 240 3.93 -14.61 -4.14
N MET A 241 2.62 -14.39 -4.16
CA MET A 241 1.98 -13.14 -4.54
C MET A 241 1.18 -12.61 -3.35
N SER A 242 1.40 -11.35 -2.98
CA SER A 242 0.57 -10.63 -2.04
C SER A 242 -0.15 -9.49 -2.75
N PHE A 243 -1.47 -9.59 -2.84
CA PHE A 243 -2.32 -8.63 -3.55
C PHE A 243 -3.33 -8.01 -2.60
N THR A 244 -3.54 -6.71 -2.75
CA THR A 244 -4.69 -6.01 -2.18
C THR A 244 -5.41 -5.27 -3.29
N GLY A 245 -6.72 -5.43 -3.37
CA GLY A 245 -7.53 -4.78 -4.41
C GLY A 245 -8.90 -5.44 -4.59
N SER A 246 -9.47 -5.36 -5.79
CA SER A 246 -10.81 -5.90 -6.04
C SER A 246 -10.84 -7.43 -6.04
N THR A 247 -11.96 -8.00 -5.59
CA THR A 247 -12.18 -9.45 -5.61
C THR A 247 -12.09 -10.04 -7.00
N GLU A 248 -12.51 -9.30 -8.03
CA GLU A 248 -12.44 -9.71 -9.43
C GLU A 248 -10.98 -9.89 -9.89
N ILE A 249 -10.13 -8.89 -9.67
CA ILE A 249 -8.71 -8.97 -10.03
C ILE A 249 -8.00 -10.04 -9.19
N GLY A 250 -8.37 -10.21 -7.91
CA GLY A 250 -7.84 -11.27 -7.06
C GLY A 250 -8.11 -12.68 -7.63
N ARG A 251 -9.29 -12.93 -8.20
CA ARG A 251 -9.61 -14.19 -8.89
C ARG A 251 -8.76 -14.38 -10.15
N LEU A 252 -8.55 -13.33 -10.93
CA LEU A 252 -7.70 -13.39 -12.12
C LEU A 252 -6.25 -13.72 -11.76
N ILE A 253 -5.69 -13.05 -10.74
CA ILE A 253 -4.34 -13.33 -10.24
C ILE A 253 -4.25 -14.78 -9.73
N ALA A 254 -5.26 -15.25 -8.99
CA ALA A 254 -5.28 -16.63 -8.50
C ALA A 254 -5.27 -17.65 -9.65
N ALA A 255 -6.04 -17.41 -10.70
CA ALA A 255 -6.04 -18.25 -11.90
C ALA A 255 -4.69 -18.24 -12.62
N GLN A 256 -4.09 -17.06 -12.81
CA GLN A 256 -2.78 -16.92 -13.47
C GLN A 256 -1.62 -17.50 -12.64
N ALA A 257 -1.73 -17.50 -11.31
CA ALA A 257 -0.70 -18.06 -10.42
C ALA A 257 -0.81 -19.58 -10.24
N ALA A 258 -1.95 -20.19 -10.57
CA ALA A 258 -2.21 -21.61 -10.38
C ALA A 258 -1.18 -22.55 -11.06
N PRO A 259 -0.70 -22.30 -12.30
CA PRO A 259 0.25 -23.19 -12.98
C PRO A 259 1.58 -23.40 -12.25
N THR A 260 1.96 -22.48 -11.35
CA THR A 260 3.22 -22.54 -10.59
C THR A 260 2.98 -22.74 -9.09
N VAL A 261 1.72 -22.91 -8.67
CA VAL A 261 1.30 -23.22 -7.30
C VAL A 261 1.93 -22.27 -6.27
N LYS A 262 2.04 -20.98 -6.62
CA LYS A 262 2.60 -19.96 -5.73
C LYS A 262 1.71 -19.78 -4.50
N ARG A 263 2.31 -19.37 -3.38
CA ARG A 263 1.52 -18.95 -2.20
C ARG A 263 0.79 -17.64 -2.51
N LEU A 264 -0.50 -17.58 -2.23
CA LEU A 264 -1.33 -16.39 -2.43
C LEU A 264 -1.74 -15.79 -1.10
N ILE A 265 -1.56 -14.49 -0.95
CA ILE A 265 -2.05 -13.67 0.16
C ILE A 265 -2.95 -12.60 -0.43
N MET A 266 -4.25 -12.65 -0.15
CA MET A 266 -5.27 -11.86 -0.84
C MET A 266 -6.12 -11.07 0.17
N GLU A 267 -6.01 -9.75 0.10
CA GLU A 267 -6.89 -8.81 0.82
C GLU A 267 -7.84 -8.17 -0.21
N LEU A 268 -9.12 -8.56 -0.18
CA LEU A 268 -10.05 -8.26 -1.28
C LEU A 268 -11.19 -7.33 -0.83
N GLY A 269 -12.25 -7.24 -1.65
CA GLY A 269 -13.40 -6.38 -1.36
C GLY A 269 -14.16 -6.85 -0.12
N GLY A 270 -14.49 -5.90 0.76
CA GLY A 270 -15.36 -6.07 1.92
C GLY A 270 -16.80 -5.60 1.66
N HIS A 271 -17.67 -5.87 2.62
CA HIS A 271 -19.05 -5.35 2.65
C HIS A 271 -19.52 -5.17 4.10
N ALA A 272 -18.74 -4.38 4.85
CA ALA A 272 -18.75 -4.34 6.31
C ALA A 272 -20.10 -3.89 6.88
N PRO A 273 -20.75 -4.70 7.74
CA PRO A 273 -21.88 -4.25 8.53
C PRO A 273 -21.39 -3.54 9.81
N LEU A 274 -21.92 -2.35 10.07
CA LEU A 274 -21.86 -1.70 11.38
C LEU A 274 -23.23 -1.89 12.06
N MET A 275 -23.26 -2.49 13.24
CA MET A 275 -24.50 -2.81 13.95
C MET A 275 -24.57 -2.02 15.26
N ILE A 276 -25.65 -1.28 15.47
CA ILE A 276 -25.86 -0.36 16.59
C ILE A 276 -27.13 -0.79 17.33
N PHE A 277 -26.96 -1.29 18.55
CA PHE A 277 -28.03 -1.78 19.42
C PHE A 277 -28.51 -0.70 20.40
N ALA A 278 -29.71 -0.86 20.94
CA ALA A 278 -30.37 0.13 21.79
C ALA A 278 -29.65 0.40 23.12
N ASP A 279 -28.80 -0.52 23.57
CA ASP A 279 -27.97 -0.39 24.77
C ASP A 279 -26.60 0.26 24.50
N SER A 280 -26.34 0.68 23.26
CA SER A 280 -25.13 1.43 22.92
C SER A 280 -25.21 2.89 23.36
N ASP A 281 -24.05 3.46 23.68
CA ASP A 281 -23.91 4.91 23.85
C ASP A 281 -24.11 5.60 22.48
N LEU A 282 -25.13 6.44 22.38
CA LEU A 282 -25.58 7.02 21.12
C LEU A 282 -24.51 7.93 20.49
N ASP A 283 -23.91 8.83 21.28
CA ASP A 283 -22.93 9.79 20.78
C ASP A 283 -21.67 9.06 20.31
N ARG A 284 -21.21 8.07 21.09
CA ARG A 284 -20.09 7.21 20.70
C ARG A 284 -20.41 6.38 19.46
N ALA A 285 -21.64 5.88 19.33
CA ALA A 285 -22.05 5.12 18.15
C ALA A 285 -22.03 5.99 16.89
N VAL A 286 -22.42 7.26 16.99
CA VAL A 286 -22.32 8.24 15.91
C VAL A 286 -20.87 8.54 15.55
N ASP A 287 -19.98 8.76 16.53
CA ASP A 287 -18.55 8.97 16.27
C ASP A 287 -17.92 7.78 15.53
N ILE A 288 -18.16 6.56 16.02
CA ILE A 288 -17.67 5.34 15.36
C ILE A 288 -18.24 5.20 13.94
N ALA A 289 -19.52 5.54 13.74
CA ALA A 289 -20.13 5.50 12.41
C ALA A 289 -19.51 6.53 11.45
N MET A 290 -19.19 7.72 11.94
CA MET A 290 -18.49 8.74 11.17
C MET A 290 -17.09 8.26 10.76
N ASP A 291 -16.28 7.83 11.73
CA ASP A 291 -14.91 7.35 11.49
C ASP A 291 -14.90 6.15 10.53
N ALA A 292 -15.77 5.16 10.78
CA ALA A 292 -15.82 3.96 9.97
C ALA A 292 -16.37 4.21 8.56
N LYS A 293 -17.17 5.26 8.33
CA LYS A 293 -17.79 5.51 7.03
C LYS A 293 -16.99 6.47 6.16
N PHE A 294 -16.39 7.50 6.76
CA PHE A 294 -15.90 8.67 6.05
C PHE A 294 -14.38 8.80 6.01
N ALA A 295 -13.63 8.01 6.77
CA ALA A 295 -12.17 7.97 6.64
C ALA A 295 -11.74 7.72 5.19
N THR A 296 -10.79 8.52 4.69
CA THR A 296 -10.32 8.51 3.29
C THR A 296 -11.48 8.65 2.29
N SER A 297 -12.44 9.52 2.62
CA SER A 297 -13.68 9.75 1.86
C SER A 297 -14.49 8.47 1.62
N GLY A 298 -14.41 7.49 2.53
CA GLY A 298 -15.07 6.19 2.43
C GLY A 298 -14.42 5.21 1.46
N GLN A 299 -13.18 5.48 1.01
CA GLN A 299 -12.44 4.64 0.05
C GLN A 299 -11.54 3.59 0.75
N ASP A 300 -11.98 3.08 1.90
CA ASP A 300 -11.30 2.03 2.66
C ASP A 300 -11.99 0.67 2.45
N CYS A 301 -11.22 -0.42 2.37
CA CYS A 301 -11.76 -1.79 2.33
C CYS A 301 -12.48 -2.17 3.63
N LEU A 302 -12.16 -1.50 4.75
CA LEU A 302 -12.82 -1.67 6.04
C LEU A 302 -14.01 -0.72 6.26
N ALA A 303 -14.27 0.21 5.32
CA ALA A 303 -15.31 1.21 5.49
C ALA A 303 -16.69 0.57 5.70
N ALA A 304 -17.47 1.14 6.63
CA ALA A 304 -18.84 0.72 6.89
C ALA A 304 -19.68 0.84 5.62
N ASN A 305 -20.14 -0.30 5.08
CA ASN A 305 -20.94 -0.30 3.85
C ASN A 305 -22.43 -0.40 4.13
N ARG A 306 -22.82 -1.01 5.25
CA ARG A 306 -24.20 -1.09 5.72
C ARG A 306 -24.25 -0.76 7.21
N ILE A 307 -25.02 0.26 7.57
CA ILE A 307 -25.21 0.65 8.97
C ILE A 307 -26.60 0.17 9.38
N TYR A 308 -26.64 -0.79 10.29
CA TYR A 308 -27.85 -1.36 10.87
C TYR A 308 -28.06 -0.77 12.26
N VAL A 309 -29.23 -0.16 12.48
CA VAL A 309 -29.57 0.51 13.73
C VAL A 309 -30.84 -0.10 14.28
N GLU A 310 -30.83 -0.47 15.56
CA GLU A 310 -31.99 -1.01 16.23
C GLU A 310 -33.15 -0.01 16.22
N ARG A 311 -34.36 -0.52 15.94
CA ARG A 311 -35.56 0.30 15.69
C ARG A 311 -35.86 1.33 16.79
N SER A 312 -35.62 0.98 18.06
CA SER A 312 -35.90 1.83 19.22
C SER A 312 -35.02 3.09 19.28
N ILE A 313 -33.83 3.08 18.68
CA ILE A 313 -32.88 4.21 18.65
C ILE A 313 -32.64 4.77 17.24
N TYR A 314 -33.36 4.27 16.24
CA TYR A 314 -33.15 4.64 14.83
C TYR A 314 -33.28 6.15 14.58
N GLU A 315 -34.39 6.76 15.00
CA GLU A 315 -34.64 8.19 14.77
C GLU A 315 -33.62 9.10 15.48
N PRO A 316 -33.32 8.90 16.78
CA PRO A 316 -32.24 9.64 17.46
C PRO A 316 -30.89 9.50 16.76
N PHE A 317 -30.50 8.28 16.37
CA PHE A 317 -29.23 8.04 15.67
C PHE A 317 -29.21 8.73 14.31
N LEU A 318 -30.27 8.59 13.51
CA LEU A 318 -30.35 9.19 12.18
C LEU A 318 -30.21 10.72 12.26
N ALA A 319 -30.88 11.35 13.21
CA ALA A 319 -30.80 12.80 13.41
C ALA A 319 -29.38 13.25 13.77
N ALA A 320 -28.74 12.57 14.74
CA ALA A 320 -27.38 12.90 15.18
C ALA A 320 -26.34 12.63 14.08
N PHE A 321 -26.42 11.47 13.42
CA PHE A 321 -25.53 11.11 12.32
C PHE A 321 -25.66 12.07 11.14
N LYS A 322 -26.89 12.42 10.73
CA LYS A 322 -27.13 13.42 9.70
C LYS A 322 -26.48 14.77 10.03
N ALA A 323 -26.67 15.27 11.25
CA ALA A 323 -26.11 16.56 11.66
C ALA A 323 -24.57 16.57 11.56
N ARG A 324 -23.91 15.45 11.87
CA ARG A 324 -22.46 15.30 11.72
C ARG A 324 -22.01 15.26 10.26
N ILE A 325 -22.77 14.59 9.39
CA ILE A 325 -22.49 14.56 7.95
C ILE A 325 -22.62 15.95 7.33
N GLU A 326 -23.67 16.70 7.67
CA GLU A 326 -23.90 18.06 7.15
C GLU A 326 -22.81 19.06 7.58
N ALA A 327 -22.07 18.77 8.66
CA ALA A 327 -20.98 19.59 9.14
C ALA A 327 -19.63 19.31 8.45
N LEU A 328 -19.50 18.20 7.70
CA LEU A 328 -18.24 17.82 7.07
C LEU A 328 -17.83 18.81 5.99
N ALA A 329 -16.60 19.32 6.08
CA ALA A 329 -16.01 20.16 5.05
C ALA A 329 -15.42 19.33 3.91
N VAL A 330 -15.94 19.51 2.69
CA VAL A 330 -15.42 18.87 1.47
C VAL A 330 -14.54 19.84 0.71
N GLY A 331 -13.35 19.39 0.31
CA GLY A 331 -12.39 20.26 -0.39
C GLY A 331 -11.11 19.55 -0.84
N PRO A 332 -10.13 20.31 -1.35
CA PRO A 332 -8.81 19.78 -1.67
C PRO A 332 -8.07 19.34 -0.41
N GLY A 333 -7.38 18.20 -0.45
CA GLY A 333 -6.75 17.61 0.74
C GLY A 333 -5.64 18.44 1.40
N LEU A 334 -5.11 19.47 0.72
CA LEU A 334 -4.12 20.40 1.29
C LEU A 334 -4.74 21.57 2.05
N ASP A 335 -6.04 21.83 1.90
CA ASP A 335 -6.73 22.82 2.72
C ASP A 335 -6.89 22.27 4.16
N ALA A 336 -6.40 23.04 5.14
CA ALA A 336 -6.43 22.65 6.54
C ALA A 336 -7.83 22.46 7.13
N SER A 337 -8.86 23.01 6.47
CA SER A 337 -10.27 22.84 6.86
C SER A 337 -10.93 21.62 6.25
N THR A 338 -10.30 20.95 5.27
CA THR A 338 -10.90 19.80 4.58
C THR A 338 -10.91 18.56 5.46
N GLU A 339 -12.09 17.96 5.61
CA GLU A 339 -12.31 16.68 6.26
C GLU A 339 -12.58 15.56 5.25
N ILE A 340 -13.13 15.88 4.08
CA ILE A 340 -13.41 14.94 3.00
C ILE A 340 -12.71 15.40 1.72
N GLY A 341 -11.73 14.62 1.26
CA GLY A 341 -11.04 14.83 -0.01
C GLY A 341 -11.82 14.29 -1.23
N PRO A 342 -11.33 14.54 -2.46
CA PRO A 342 -11.92 14.00 -3.68
C PRO A 342 -11.92 12.46 -3.71
N LEU A 343 -12.85 11.88 -4.46
CA LEU A 343 -12.75 10.48 -4.86
C LEU A 343 -11.67 10.33 -5.93
N MET A 344 -10.98 9.18 -5.94
CA MET A 344 -9.78 8.96 -6.76
C MET A 344 -10.01 9.18 -8.27
N HIS A 345 -11.16 8.78 -8.79
CA HIS A 345 -11.44 8.87 -10.23
C HIS A 345 -12.94 8.85 -10.55
N ALA A 346 -13.32 9.32 -11.74
CA ALA A 346 -14.71 9.41 -12.21
C ALA A 346 -15.53 8.11 -12.07
N ARG A 347 -14.90 6.94 -12.22
CA ARG A 347 -15.58 5.64 -12.03
C ARG A 347 -16.06 5.42 -10.59
N ALA A 348 -15.39 6.01 -9.60
CA ALA A 348 -15.77 5.91 -8.20
C ALA A 348 -17.01 6.77 -7.93
N ILE A 349 -17.06 7.97 -8.50
CA ILE A 349 -18.22 8.87 -8.47
C ILE A 349 -19.44 8.17 -9.11
N ALA A 350 -19.29 7.70 -10.35
CA ALA A 350 -20.37 7.02 -11.08
C ALA A 350 -20.93 5.80 -10.32
N LYS A 351 -20.07 5.08 -9.59
CA LYS A 351 -20.50 3.95 -8.75
C LYS A 351 -21.36 4.42 -7.57
N VAL A 352 -20.97 5.49 -6.88
CA VAL A 352 -21.73 6.05 -5.76
C VAL A 352 -23.08 6.59 -6.25
N GLU A 353 -23.09 7.34 -7.36
CA GLU A 353 -24.32 7.84 -7.98
C GLU A 353 -25.29 6.70 -8.34
N ALA A 354 -24.78 5.63 -8.95
CA ALA A 354 -25.60 4.45 -9.27
C ALA A 354 -26.21 3.79 -8.03
N GLN A 355 -25.46 3.69 -6.93
CA GLN A 355 -25.96 3.15 -5.66
C GLN A 355 -27.04 4.03 -5.03
N VAL A 356 -26.87 5.36 -5.10
CA VAL A 356 -27.88 6.30 -4.62
C VAL A 356 -29.15 6.19 -5.46
N HIS A 357 -29.04 6.18 -6.79
CA HIS A 357 -30.19 6.04 -7.70
C HIS A 357 -30.96 4.73 -7.46
N ASP A 358 -30.26 3.60 -7.36
CA ASP A 358 -30.89 2.30 -7.06
C ASP A 358 -31.64 2.31 -5.71
N ALA A 359 -31.09 2.97 -4.69
CA ALA A 359 -31.69 3.02 -3.37
C ALA A 359 -32.95 3.90 -3.29
N VAL A 360 -33.02 4.99 -4.07
CA VAL A 360 -34.16 5.93 -4.04
C VAL A 360 -35.29 5.55 -5.00
N GLY A 361 -35.02 4.69 -5.99
CA GLY A 361 -35.99 4.20 -6.98
C GLY A 361 -35.92 4.92 -8.31
#